data_AF-A0A560WGG4-F1
#
_entry.id   AF-A0A560WGG4-F1
#
_cell.length_a   1.000
_cell.length_b   1.000
_cell.length_c   1.000
_cell.angle_alpha   90.00
_cell.angle_beta   90.00
_cell.angle_gamma   90.00
#
_symmetry.space_group_name_H-M   'P 1'
#
loop_
_entity.id
_entity.type
_entity.pdbx_description
1 polymer ?
#
loop_
_entity_poly.entity_id
_entity_poly.type
_entity_poly.pdbx_seq_one_letter_code
_entity_poly.pdbx_strand_id
1 'polypeptide(L)'
;MSGLKQWLSEVPSLVVRLAAAFGALSLVLAGLAAVNPQWIESAVGLSPDGGSGESEWWLVAVFALAALTLLGGALAAHRARHAAAT
;
A
#
# COMPACT_ATOMS: atom_id res chain seq x y z
N MET A 1 32.32 9.18 1.43
CA MET A 1 31.45 8.56 2.46
C MET A 1 30.12 9.32 2.70
N SER A 2 29.71 10.31 1.90
CA SER A 2 28.45 11.06 2.14
C SER A 2 27.20 10.43 1.51
N GLY A 3 27.31 9.71 0.39
CA GLY A 3 26.13 9.16 -0.31
C GLY A 3 25.40 8.03 0.43
N LEU A 4 26.14 7.14 1.11
CA LEU A 4 25.54 6.01 1.84
C LEU A 4 24.68 6.49 3.02
N LYS A 5 25.17 7.50 3.78
CA LYS A 5 24.43 8.06 4.92
C LYS A 5 23.15 8.78 4.47
N GLN A 6 23.24 9.52 3.36
CA GLN A 6 22.09 10.22 2.77
C GLN A 6 21.04 9.22 2.26
N TRP A 7 21.45 8.14 1.59
CA TRP A 7 20.53 7.09 1.17
C TRP A 7 19.84 6.41 2.37
N LEU A 8 20.60 6.07 3.42
CA LEU A 8 20.05 5.44 4.63
C LEU A 8 19.07 6.34 5.41
N SER A 9 19.20 7.67 5.35
CA SER A 9 18.25 8.59 5.98
C SER A 9 16.94 8.76 5.19
N GLU A 10 16.96 8.53 3.88
CA GLU A 10 15.78 8.65 3.00
C GLU A 10 14.93 7.38 2.97
N VAL A 11 15.51 6.20 3.23
CA VAL A 11 14.75 4.93 3.23
C VAL A 11 13.56 4.95 4.21
N PRO A 12 13.70 5.42 5.47
CA PRO A 12 12.57 5.53 6.40
C PRO A 12 11.48 6.50 5.93
N SER A 13 11.84 7.63 5.31
CA SER A 13 10.88 8.61 4.81
C SER A 13 10.17 8.10 3.55
N LEU A 14 10.89 7.39 2.67
CA LEU A 14 10.36 6.76 1.47
C LEU A 14 9.35 5.65 1.80
N VAL A 15 9.67 4.76 2.73
CA VAL A 15 8.77 3.65 3.12
C VAL A 15 7.46 4.20 3.67
N VAL A 16 7.50 5.24 4.51
CA VAL A 16 6.28 5.87 5.05
C VAL A 16 5.48 6.55 3.95
N ARG A 17 6.14 7.25 3.01
CA ARG A 17 5.46 7.87 1.85
C ARG A 17 4.80 6.84 0.95
N LEU A 18 5.48 5.71 0.68
CA LEU A 18 4.91 4.60 -0.07
C LEU A 18 3.73 3.99 0.69
N ALA A 19 3.86 3.71 1.98
CA ALA A 19 2.75 3.20 2.79
C ALA A 19 1.52 4.12 2.71
N ALA A 20 1.71 5.43 2.80
CA ALA A 20 0.63 6.41 2.65
C ALA A 20 0.02 6.40 1.24
N ALA A 21 0.85 6.33 0.19
CA ALA A 21 0.38 6.28 -1.19
C ALA A 21 -0.44 5.01 -1.48
N PHE A 22 0.05 3.83 -1.06
CA PHE A 22 -0.67 2.56 -1.20
C PHE A 22 -1.97 2.55 -0.39
N GLY A 23 -1.96 3.11 0.83
CA GLY A 23 -3.15 3.23 1.66
C GLY A 23 -4.21 4.16 1.06
N ALA A 24 -3.80 5.32 0.55
CA ALA A 24 -4.69 6.24 -0.14
C ALA A 24 -5.29 5.61 -1.40
N LEU A 25 -4.48 4.91 -2.19
CA LEU A 25 -4.95 4.20 -3.38
C LEU A 25 -5.94 3.09 -3.01
N SER A 26 -5.67 2.32 -1.96
CA SER A 26 -6.60 1.30 -1.44
C SER A 26 -7.97 1.90 -1.07
N LEU A 27 -7.99 3.07 -0.40
CA LEU A 27 -9.24 3.76 -0.05
C LEU A 27 -10.02 4.22 -1.29
N VAL A 28 -9.33 4.76 -2.30
CA VAL A 28 -9.97 5.15 -3.57
C VAL A 28 -10.57 3.93 -4.26
N LEU A 29 -9.80 2.84 -4.36
CA LEU A 29 -10.25 1.59 -4.96
C LEU A 29 -11.44 0.99 -4.19
N ALA A 30 -11.44 1.07 -2.86
CA ALA A 30 -12.54 0.60 -2.03
C ALA A 30 -13.80 1.42 -2.26
N GLY A 31 -13.67 2.74 -2.39
CA GLY A 31 -14.79 3.62 -2.76
C GLY A 31 -15.37 3.27 -4.13
N LEU A 32 -14.51 3.02 -5.12
CA LEU A 32 -14.93 2.59 -6.46
C LEU A 32 -15.64 1.23 -6.42
N ALA A 33 -15.06 0.23 -5.75
CA ALA A 33 -15.63 -1.11 -5.60
C ALA A 33 -16.99 -1.09 -4.86
N ALA A 34 -17.15 -0.21 -3.87
CA ALA A 34 -18.40 -0.07 -3.14
C ALA A 34 -19.51 0.59 -3.96
N VAL A 35 -19.18 1.52 -4.87
CA VAL A 35 -20.15 2.21 -5.73
C VAL A 35 -20.49 1.41 -6.98
N ASN A 36 -19.48 0.82 -7.62
CA ASN A 36 -19.63 0.00 -8.81
C ASN A 36 -18.74 -1.24 -8.68
N PRO A 37 -19.27 -2.39 -8.25
CA PRO A 37 -18.47 -3.60 -8.04
C PRO A 37 -17.93 -4.21 -9.35
N GLN A 38 -18.27 -3.68 -10.53
CA GLN A 38 -17.82 -4.15 -11.84
C GLN A 38 -17.07 -3.04 -12.61
N TRP A 39 -16.45 -2.10 -11.90
CA TRP A 39 -15.79 -0.97 -12.55
C TRP A 39 -14.60 -1.42 -13.39
N ILE A 40 -13.92 -2.52 -13.03
CA ILE A 40 -12.83 -3.08 -13.84
C ILE A 40 -13.41 -3.60 -15.15
N GLU A 41 -14.52 -4.33 -15.09
CA GLU A 41 -15.16 -4.85 -16.30
C GLU A 41 -15.60 -3.72 -17.23
N SER A 42 -16.19 -2.68 -16.65
CA SER A 42 -16.63 -1.49 -17.36
C SER A 42 -15.48 -0.71 -18.01
N ALA A 43 -14.32 -0.66 -17.35
CA ALA A 43 -13.17 0.13 -17.81
C ALA A 43 -12.30 -0.62 -18.82
N VAL A 44 -12.13 -1.93 -18.66
CA VAL A 44 -11.16 -2.74 -19.42
C VAL A 44 -11.84 -3.65 -20.45
N GLY A 45 -13.16 -3.84 -20.37
CA GLY A 45 -13.91 -4.71 -21.29
C GLY A 45 -13.61 -6.21 -21.11
N LEU A 46 -12.95 -6.56 -20.00
CA LEU A 46 -12.64 -7.93 -19.60
C LEU A 46 -13.51 -8.29 -18.40
N SER A 47 -13.96 -9.54 -18.30
CA SER A 47 -14.74 -10.02 -17.15
C SER A 47 -13.92 -11.03 -16.33
N PRO A 48 -13.00 -10.57 -15.47
CA PRO A 48 -12.09 -11.44 -14.74
C PRO A 48 -12.82 -12.34 -13.73
N ASP A 49 -13.96 -11.91 -13.19
CA ASP A 49 -14.72 -12.66 -12.18
C ASP A 49 -16.19 -12.88 -12.53
N GLY A 50 -16.57 -12.68 -13.80
CA GLY A 50 -17.93 -12.92 -14.27
C GLY A 50 -18.96 -11.94 -13.70
N GLY A 51 -18.53 -10.75 -13.27
CA GLY A 51 -19.39 -9.74 -12.70
C GLY A 51 -19.69 -9.92 -11.21
N SER A 52 -18.95 -10.76 -10.51
CA SER A 52 -19.11 -10.94 -9.05
C SER A 52 -18.50 -9.78 -8.25
N GLY A 53 -17.54 -9.06 -8.82
CA GLY A 53 -16.83 -7.95 -8.20
C GLY A 53 -15.79 -8.38 -7.16
N GLU A 54 -15.44 -9.66 -7.13
CA GLU A 54 -14.41 -10.21 -6.27
C GLU A 54 -13.02 -9.62 -6.59
N SER A 55 -12.74 -9.40 -7.87
CA SER A 55 -11.47 -8.88 -8.39
C SER A 55 -11.18 -7.48 -7.88
N GLU A 56 -12.19 -6.63 -7.86
CA GLU A 56 -12.17 -5.28 -7.33
C GLU A 56 -11.77 -5.28 -5.86
N TRP A 57 -12.35 -6.17 -5.05
CA TRP A 57 -12.03 -6.30 -3.63
C TRP A 57 -10.66 -6.94 -3.37
N TRP A 58 -10.25 -7.90 -4.19
CA TRP A 58 -8.87 -8.42 -4.15
C TRP A 58 -7.85 -7.32 -4.41
N LEU A 59 -8.12 -6.44 -5.37
CA LEU A 59 -7.24 -5.31 -5.65
C LEU A 59 -7.14 -4.37 -4.44
N VAL A 60 -8.28 -4.04 -3.81
CA VAL A 60 -8.32 -3.27 -2.55
C VAL A 60 -7.46 -3.92 -1.48
N ALA A 61 -7.63 -5.24 -1.27
CA ALA A 61 -6.93 -6.01 -0.26
C ALA A 61 -5.41 -6.04 -0.50
N VAL A 62 -4.97 -6.18 -1.75
CA VAL A 62 -3.54 -6.15 -2.11
C VAL A 62 -2.90 -4.80 -1.76
N PHE A 63 -3.53 -3.69 -2.14
CA PHE A 63 -3.01 -2.35 -1.83
C PHE A 63 -3.05 -2.06 -0.32
N ALA A 64 -4.09 -2.49 0.38
CA ALA A 64 -4.19 -2.37 1.84
C ALA A 64 -3.07 -3.16 2.53
N LEU A 65 -2.85 -4.41 2.13
CA LEU A 65 -1.84 -5.29 2.72
C LEU A 65 -0.43 -4.75 2.48
N ALA A 66 -0.15 -4.23 1.29
CA ALA A 66 1.13 -3.58 0.98
C ALA A 66 1.37 -2.36 1.90
N ALA A 67 0.37 -1.48 2.06
CA ALA A 67 0.46 -0.34 2.96
C ALA A 67 0.74 -0.74 4.41
N LEU A 68 0.00 -1.72 4.94
CA LEU A 68 0.16 -2.22 6.30
C LEU A 68 1.52 -2.87 6.52
N THR A 69 2.01 -3.64 5.54
CA THR A 69 3.32 -4.29 5.62
C THR A 69 4.46 -3.26 5.66
N LEU A 70 4.40 -2.25 4.78
CA LEU A 70 5.38 -1.16 4.76
C LEU A 70 5.39 -0.37 6.07
N LEU A 71 4.21 0.00 6.58
CA LEU A 71 4.08 0.75 7.82
C LEU A 71 4.53 -0.06 9.03
N GLY A 72 4.13 -1.33 9.11
CA GLY A 72 4.56 -2.26 10.16
C GLY A 72 6.07 -2.45 10.18
N GLY A 73 6.69 -2.63 9.01
CA GLY A 73 8.15 -2.71 8.86
C GLY A 73 8.86 -1.43 9.30
N ALA A 74 8.35 -0.26 8.89
CA ALA A 74 8.91 1.03 9.31
C ALA A 74 8.85 1.22 10.82
N LEU A 75 7.73 0.86 11.46
CA LEU A 75 7.54 0.94 12.91
C LEU A 75 8.47 -0.02 13.65
N ALA A 76 8.61 -1.26 13.17
CA ALA A 76 9.54 -2.24 13.75
C ALA A 76 10.99 -1.74 13.68
N ALA A 77 11.42 -1.21 12.54
CA ALA A 77 12.75 -0.63 12.36
C ALA A 77 12.98 0.62 13.21
N HIS A 78 11.95 1.43 13.44
CA HIS A 78 12.03 2.57 14.35
C HIS A 78 12.22 2.12 15.80
N ARG A 79 11.42 1.16 16.27
CA ARG A 79 11.51 0.60 17.64
C ARG A 79 12.88 -0.02 17.92
N ALA A 80 13.41 -0.81 16.99
CA ALA A 80 14.72 -1.44 17.15
C ALA A 80 15.86 -0.42 17.34
N ARG A 81 15.79 0.74 16.67
CA ARG A 81 16.76 1.83 16.80
C ARG A 81 16.71 2.51 18.16
N HIS A 82 15.51 2.67 18.74
CA HIS A 82 15.36 3.26 20.07
C HIS A 82 15.78 2.31 21.19
N ALA A 83 15.53 1.01 21.03
CA ALA A 83 15.97 0.00 21.99
C ALA A 83 17.50 -0.18 22.04
N ALA A 84 18.20 0.08 20.94
CA ALA A 84 19.67 0.01 20.88
C ALA A 84 20.38 1.27 21.43
N ALA A 85 19.63 2.33 21.76
CA ALA A 85 20.15 3.60 22.25
C ALA A 85 20.04 3.77 23.78
N THR A 86 19.47 2.78 24.46
CA THR A 86 19.35 2.69 25.93
C THR A 86 20.29 1.62 26.47
#